data_AF-A0A379V230-F1
#
_entry.id   AF-A0A379V230-F1
#
_cell.length_a   1.000
_cell.length_b   1.000
_cell.length_c   1.000
_cell.angle_alpha   90.00
_cell.angle_beta   90.00
_cell.angle_gamma   90.00
#
_symmetry.space_group_name_H-M   'P 1'
#
loop_
_entity.id
_entity.type
_entity.pdbx_description
1 polymer ?
#
loop_
_entity_poly.entity_id
_entity_poly.type
_entity_poly.pdbx_seq_one_letter_code
_entity_poly.pdbx_strand_id
1 'polypeptide(L)'
;MKNNIEETIGKYLPILMILPLAGLAELASLYSIQALLPKLSEVYNIPLNQVGMILSAEVGFLALAMLFSGTLSDRFGRKPIIFYSLLAGGILTLLCATASSWPMLVVYRALLGIAVSGITAAVTVYISEEVSPALAGIVTGYFIFGNSLGSMSGRVFATLMMEHVSIDTIFFIFGGVLIAMALAVKLFLPTSRHPDIPTVCSYTFTTAWCSVERRVGTF
;
A
#
# COMPACT_ATOMS: atom_id res chain seq x y z
N MET A 1 11.52 26.64 24.07
CA MET A 1 10.26 26.02 23.60
C MET A 1 10.15 25.98 22.08
N LYS A 2 10.43 27.07 21.33
CA LYS A 2 10.45 27.07 19.85
C LYS A 2 11.40 26.03 19.23
N ASN A 3 12.61 25.88 19.76
CA ASN A 3 13.62 24.95 19.20
C ASN A 3 13.17 23.48 19.22
N ASN A 4 12.44 23.04 20.26
CA ASN A 4 11.91 21.67 20.32
C ASN A 4 10.79 21.43 19.29
N ILE A 5 10.03 22.46 18.92
CA ILE A 5 8.94 22.34 17.95
C ILE A 5 9.50 22.23 16.53
N GLU A 6 10.48 23.06 16.17
CA GLU A 6 11.13 23.00 14.85
C GLU A 6 11.91 21.69 14.63
N GLU A 7 12.59 21.19 15.66
CA GLU A 7 13.29 19.89 15.62
C GLU A 7 12.30 18.72 15.49
N THR A 8 11.16 18.81 16.18
CA THR A 8 10.07 17.82 16.08
C THR A 8 9.42 17.85 14.69
N ILE A 9 9.14 19.03 14.15
CA ILE A 9 8.53 19.20 12.81
C ILE A 9 9.49 18.68 11.73
N GLY A 10 10.79 19.00 11.80
CA GLY A 10 11.78 18.54 10.83
C GLY A 10 11.89 17.01 10.76
N LYS A 11 11.66 16.31 11.88
CA LYS A 11 11.65 14.84 11.95
C LYS A 11 10.40 14.21 11.32
N TYR A 12 9.22 14.81 11.50
CA TYR A 12 7.95 14.28 10.96
C TYR A 12 7.64 14.73 9.53
N LEU A 13 8.27 15.80 9.06
CA LEU A 13 8.09 16.33 7.70
C LEU A 13 8.32 15.27 6.59
N PRO A 14 9.41 14.48 6.59
CA PRO A 14 9.58 13.43 5.59
C PRO A 14 8.48 12.36 5.67
N ILE A 15 8.07 11.97 6.88
CA ILE A 15 7.01 10.98 7.09
C ILE A 15 5.68 11.49 6.50
N LEU A 16 5.36 12.76 6.76
CA LEU A 16 4.15 13.42 6.27
C LEU A 16 4.11 13.54 4.74
N MET A 17 5.25 13.67 4.07
CA MET A 17 5.31 13.79 2.61
C MET A 17 5.38 12.42 1.91
N ILE A 18 6.20 11.50 2.42
CA ILE A 18 6.54 10.26 1.72
C ILE A 18 5.42 9.23 1.83
N LEU A 19 4.81 9.06 3.01
CA LEU A 19 3.78 8.05 3.19
C LEU A 19 2.56 8.27 2.28
N PRO A 20 2.01 9.50 2.17
CA PRO A 20 0.93 9.77 1.21
C PRO A 20 1.34 9.56 -0.24
N LEU A 21 2.56 9.96 -0.61
CA LEU A 21 3.07 9.77 -1.96
C LEU A 21 3.28 8.28 -2.30
N ALA A 22 3.72 7.48 -1.34
CA ALA A 22 3.83 6.03 -1.46
C ALA A 22 2.46 5.39 -1.70
N GLY A 23 1.46 5.73 -0.87
CA GLY A 23 0.09 5.26 -1.04
C GLY A 23 -0.53 5.72 -2.37
N LEU A 24 -0.27 6.97 -2.77
CA LEU A 24 -0.70 7.51 -4.06
C LEU A 24 -0.13 6.70 -5.22
N ALA A 25 1.19 6.50 -5.26
CA ALA A 25 1.85 5.77 -6.35
C ALA A 25 1.36 4.33 -6.44
N GLU A 26 1.21 3.66 -5.30
CA GLU A 26 0.72 2.29 -5.22
C GLU A 26 -0.72 2.16 -5.70
N LEU A 27 -1.64 2.97 -5.18
CA LEU A 27 -3.04 2.90 -5.61
C LEU A 27 -3.22 3.40 -7.04
N ALA A 28 -2.40 4.34 -7.51
CA ALA A 28 -2.42 4.72 -8.92
C ALA A 28 -2.09 3.54 -9.84
N SER A 29 -1.03 2.78 -9.51
CA SER A 29 -0.67 1.57 -10.25
C SER A 29 -1.77 0.50 -10.15
N LEU A 30 -2.27 0.23 -8.95
CA LEU A 30 -3.30 -0.80 -8.71
C LEU A 30 -4.59 -0.51 -9.48
N TYR A 31 -5.07 0.74 -9.45
CA TYR A 31 -6.33 1.11 -10.10
C TYR A 31 -6.21 1.39 -11.59
N SER A 32 -4.99 1.58 -12.13
CA SER A 32 -4.76 1.79 -13.57
C SER A 32 -5.35 0.67 -14.44
N ILE A 33 -5.29 -0.58 -13.95
CA ILE A 33 -5.76 -1.77 -14.69
C ILE A 33 -7.24 -1.72 -15.03
N GLN A 34 -8.04 -1.04 -14.21
CA GLN A 34 -9.48 -0.95 -14.40
C GLN A 34 -9.83 -0.14 -15.64
N ALA A 35 -9.03 0.90 -15.95
CA ALA A 35 -9.16 1.65 -17.20
C ALA A 35 -8.72 0.81 -18.41
N LEU A 36 -7.71 -0.05 -18.23
CA LEU A 36 -7.10 -0.86 -19.28
C LEU A 36 -7.94 -2.10 -19.69
N LEU A 37 -8.94 -2.52 -18.89
CA LEU A 37 -9.71 -3.73 -19.13
C LEU A 37 -10.32 -3.85 -20.55
N PRO A 38 -10.97 -2.81 -21.11
CA PRO A 38 -11.55 -2.93 -22.46
C PRO A 38 -10.46 -3.14 -23.50
N LYS A 39 -9.31 -2.46 -23.37
CA LYS A 39 -8.19 -2.60 -24.30
C LYS A 39 -7.52 -3.98 -24.19
N LEU A 40 -7.42 -4.52 -22.98
CA LEU A 40 -6.92 -5.88 -22.75
C LEU A 40 -7.85 -6.94 -23.37
N SER A 41 -9.16 -6.71 -23.38
CA SER A 41 -10.14 -7.58 -24.06
C SER A 41 -9.87 -7.64 -25.56
N GLU A 42 -9.57 -6.50 -26.20
CA GLU A 42 -9.19 -6.42 -27.61
C GLU A 42 -7.85 -7.11 -27.89
N VAL A 43 -6.82 -6.83 -27.09
CA VAL A 43 -5.45 -7.34 -27.31
C VAL A 43 -5.38 -8.87 -27.17
N TYR A 44 -6.03 -9.43 -26.15
CA TYR A 44 -6.04 -10.87 -25.91
C TYR A 44 -7.19 -11.59 -26.63
N ASN A 45 -8.06 -10.87 -27.34
CA ASN A 45 -9.23 -11.39 -28.05
C ASN A 45 -10.12 -12.30 -27.17
N ILE A 46 -10.33 -11.88 -25.92
CA ILE A 46 -11.13 -12.60 -24.91
C ILE A 46 -12.27 -11.70 -24.41
N PRO A 47 -13.42 -12.27 -24.02
CA PRO A 47 -14.56 -11.48 -23.56
C PRO A 47 -14.26 -10.76 -22.24
N LEU A 48 -14.87 -9.58 -22.04
CA LEU A 48 -14.63 -8.73 -20.86
C LEU A 48 -14.86 -9.45 -19.51
N ASN A 49 -15.77 -10.42 -19.47
CA ASN A 49 -16.02 -11.22 -18.26
C ASN A 49 -14.78 -12.03 -17.83
N GLN A 50 -13.98 -12.52 -18.77
CA GLN A 50 -12.73 -13.24 -18.49
C GLN A 50 -11.62 -12.27 -18.10
N VAL A 51 -11.50 -11.12 -18.78
CA VAL A 51 -10.52 -10.09 -18.41
C VAL A 51 -10.76 -9.59 -16.98
N GLY A 52 -12.03 -9.47 -16.57
CA GLY A 52 -12.42 -9.10 -15.20
C GLY A 52 -11.89 -10.03 -14.10
N MET A 53 -11.55 -11.29 -14.42
CA MET A 53 -10.94 -12.22 -13.45
C MET A 53 -9.59 -11.72 -12.94
N ILE A 54 -8.90 -10.84 -13.69
CA ILE A 54 -7.67 -10.19 -13.23
C ILE A 54 -7.94 -9.46 -11.91
N LEU A 55 -9.01 -8.66 -11.86
CA LEU A 55 -9.39 -7.91 -10.67
C LEU A 55 -9.78 -8.84 -9.52
N SER A 56 -10.55 -9.89 -9.82
CA SER A 56 -10.98 -10.87 -8.82
C SER A 56 -9.79 -11.60 -8.21
N ALA A 57 -8.83 -12.01 -9.03
CA ALA A 57 -7.60 -12.64 -8.58
C ALA A 57 -6.77 -11.66 -7.73
N GLU A 58 -6.55 -10.45 -8.23
CA GLU A 58 -5.80 -9.40 -7.53
C GLU A 58 -6.38 -9.11 -6.13
N VAL A 59 -7.69 -8.85 -6.04
CA VAL A 59 -8.38 -8.60 -4.76
C VAL A 59 -8.40 -9.84 -3.87
N GLY A 60 -8.61 -11.03 -4.45
CA GLY A 60 -8.63 -12.29 -3.71
C GLY A 60 -7.29 -12.58 -3.05
N PHE A 61 -6.18 -12.42 -3.78
CA PHE A 61 -4.84 -12.61 -3.24
C PHE A 61 -4.42 -11.51 -2.27
N LEU A 62 -4.85 -10.26 -2.51
CA LEU A 62 -4.71 -9.18 -1.55
C LEU A 62 -5.41 -9.51 -0.23
N ALA A 63 -6.64 -10.01 -0.27
CA ALA A 63 -7.39 -10.41 0.93
C ALA A 63 -6.71 -11.57 1.68
N LEU A 64 -6.22 -12.57 0.95
CA LEU A 64 -5.44 -13.67 1.53
C LEU A 64 -4.15 -13.16 2.19
N ALA A 65 -3.43 -12.26 1.52
CA ALA A 65 -2.17 -11.72 2.01
C ALA A 65 -2.36 -10.79 3.22
N MET A 66 -3.46 -10.03 3.28
CA MET A 66 -3.81 -9.18 4.41
C MET A 66 -3.85 -9.95 5.74
N LEU A 67 -4.27 -11.22 5.73
CA LEU A 67 -4.29 -12.07 6.94
C LEU A 67 -2.89 -12.29 7.53
N PHE A 68 -1.86 -12.33 6.68
CA PHE A 68 -0.48 -12.60 7.08
C PHE A 68 0.35 -11.30 7.21
N SER A 69 -0.03 -10.27 6.46
CA SER A 69 0.71 -9.00 6.34
C SER A 69 1.00 -8.33 7.69
N GLY A 70 0.05 -8.37 8.64
CA GLY A 70 0.25 -7.85 9.99
C GLY A 70 1.40 -8.56 10.74
N THR A 71 1.36 -9.89 10.80
CA THR A 71 2.40 -10.69 11.48
C THR A 71 3.78 -10.57 10.81
N LEU A 72 3.80 -10.42 9.48
CA LEU A 72 5.03 -10.23 8.73
C LEU A 72 5.65 -8.86 9.06
N SER A 73 4.79 -7.83 9.13
CA SER A 73 5.13 -6.46 9.53
C SER A 73 5.78 -6.39 10.91
N ASP A 74 5.27 -7.18 11.86
CA ASP A 74 5.82 -7.24 13.22
C ASP A 74 7.20 -7.90 13.27
N ARG A 75 7.46 -8.90 12.41
CA ARG A 75 8.69 -9.71 12.47
C ARG A 75 9.89 -9.10 11.74
N PHE A 76 9.67 -8.48 10.58
CA PHE A 76 10.74 -7.96 9.72
C PHE A 76 10.97 -6.45 9.88
N GLY A 77 10.14 -5.79 10.68
CA GLY A 77 10.14 -4.34 10.86
C GLY A 77 9.37 -3.61 9.76
N ARG A 78 8.85 -2.43 10.11
CA ARG A 78 7.93 -1.67 9.26
C ARG A 78 8.58 -1.11 7.99
N LYS A 79 9.70 -0.39 8.13
CA LYS A 79 10.39 0.27 7.01
C LYS A 79 10.82 -0.72 5.91
N PRO A 80 11.47 -1.87 6.22
CA PRO A 80 11.80 -2.87 5.22
C PRO A 80 10.58 -3.39 4.46
N ILE A 81 9.45 -3.60 5.14
CA ILE A 81 8.24 -4.12 4.48
C ILE A 81 7.62 -3.10 3.54
N ILE A 82 7.52 -1.83 3.93
CA ILE A 82 7.05 -0.77 3.02
C ILE A 82 7.94 -0.71 1.77
N PHE A 83 9.26 -0.78 1.96
CA PHE A 83 10.23 -0.79 0.86
C PHE A 83 10.07 -2.00 -0.07
N TYR A 84 10.07 -3.22 0.48
CA TYR A 84 10.00 -4.45 -0.31
C TYR A 84 8.67 -4.61 -0.99
N SER A 85 7.57 -4.19 -0.38
CA SER A 85 6.26 -4.18 -1.03
C SER A 85 6.22 -3.22 -2.21
N LEU A 86 6.77 -1.99 -2.10
CA LEU A 86 6.79 -1.04 -3.21
C LEU A 86 7.70 -1.54 -4.34
N LEU A 87 8.84 -2.12 -3.97
CA LEU A 87 9.78 -2.69 -4.91
C LEU A 87 9.18 -3.90 -5.63
N ALA A 88 8.56 -4.82 -4.90
CA ALA A 88 7.88 -5.99 -5.46
C ALA A 88 6.71 -5.58 -6.35
N GLY A 89 5.89 -4.63 -5.90
CA GLY A 89 4.82 -4.03 -6.70
C GLY A 89 5.35 -3.43 -8.00
N GLY A 90 6.42 -2.64 -7.93
CA GLY A 90 7.07 -2.06 -9.10
C GLY A 90 7.60 -3.11 -10.08
N ILE A 91 8.34 -4.10 -9.58
CA ILE A 91 8.86 -5.21 -10.41
C ILE A 91 7.73 -6.00 -11.05
N LEU A 92 6.68 -6.35 -10.30
CA LEU A 92 5.53 -7.09 -10.82
C LEU A 92 4.76 -6.28 -11.86
N THR A 93 4.59 -4.98 -11.66
CA THR A 93 4.00 -4.08 -12.66
C THR A 93 4.86 -4.03 -13.93
N LEU A 94 6.19 -3.97 -13.81
CA LEU A 94 7.09 -4.06 -14.98
C LEU A 94 6.99 -5.41 -15.69
N LEU A 95 6.90 -6.51 -14.95
CA LEU A 95 6.72 -7.84 -15.54
C LEU A 95 5.39 -7.96 -16.29
N CYS A 96 4.35 -7.22 -15.89
CA CYS A 96 3.10 -7.17 -16.65
C CYS A 96 3.27 -6.62 -18.07
N ALA A 97 4.24 -5.75 -18.32
CA ALA A 97 4.57 -5.25 -19.66
C ALA A 97 5.18 -6.34 -20.57
N THR A 98 5.65 -7.45 -19.97
CA THR A 98 6.21 -8.60 -20.70
C THR A 98 5.23 -9.77 -20.82
N ALA A 99 4.00 -9.60 -20.32
CA ALA A 99 2.99 -10.65 -20.36
C ALA A 99 2.52 -10.85 -21.79
N SER A 100 2.87 -12.00 -22.37
CA SER A 100 2.44 -12.41 -23.72
C SER A 100 1.09 -13.12 -23.73
N SER A 101 0.54 -13.44 -22.54
CA SER A 101 -0.72 -14.17 -22.40
C SER A 101 -1.55 -13.65 -21.22
N TRP A 102 -2.88 -13.74 -21.36
CA TRP A 102 -3.81 -13.34 -20.31
C TRP A 102 -3.59 -14.07 -18.96
N PRO A 103 -3.38 -15.41 -18.91
CA PRO A 103 -3.15 -16.09 -17.63
C PRO A 103 -1.87 -15.60 -16.92
N MET A 104 -0.83 -15.28 -17.68
CA MET A 104 0.42 -14.74 -17.14
C MET A 104 0.20 -13.37 -16.50
N LEU A 105 -0.59 -12.51 -17.14
CA LEU A 105 -1.00 -11.23 -16.58
C LEU A 105 -1.82 -11.41 -15.29
N VAL A 106 -2.75 -12.36 -15.25
CA VAL A 106 -3.54 -12.69 -14.03
C VAL A 106 -2.61 -13.10 -12.88
N VAL A 107 -1.61 -13.95 -13.14
CA VAL A 107 -0.64 -14.38 -12.12
C VAL A 107 0.17 -13.20 -11.59
N TYR A 108 0.68 -12.33 -12.47
CA TYR A 108 1.42 -11.16 -12.03
C TYR A 108 0.57 -10.19 -11.20
N ARG A 109 -0.72 -10.04 -11.54
CA ARG A 109 -1.66 -9.21 -10.78
C ARG A 109 -2.07 -9.82 -9.45
N ALA A 110 -2.25 -11.13 -9.41
CA ALA A 110 -2.44 -11.86 -8.16
C ALA A 110 -1.26 -11.64 -7.21
N LEU A 111 -0.03 -11.80 -7.69
CA LEU A 111 1.19 -11.54 -6.91
C LEU A 111 1.31 -10.07 -6.50
N LEU A 112 0.88 -9.14 -7.36
CA LEU A 112 0.88 -7.71 -7.04
C LEU A 112 -0.09 -7.42 -5.88
N GLY A 113 -1.28 -8.02 -5.87
CA GLY A 113 -2.21 -7.94 -4.75
C GLY A 113 -1.61 -8.39 -3.41
N ILE A 114 -0.79 -9.45 -3.43
CA ILE A 114 -0.03 -9.89 -2.25
C ILE A 114 0.94 -8.79 -1.79
N ALA A 115 1.73 -8.24 -2.72
CA ALA A 115 2.73 -7.21 -2.41
C ALA A 115 2.09 -5.95 -1.79
N VAL A 116 0.96 -5.50 -2.35
CA VAL A 116 0.24 -4.29 -1.93
C VAL A 116 -0.31 -4.38 -0.50
N SER A 117 -0.75 -5.57 -0.09
CA SER A 117 -1.24 -5.79 1.28
C SER A 117 -0.21 -5.43 2.36
N GLY A 118 1.09 -5.50 2.03
CA GLY A 118 2.20 -5.19 2.93
C GLY A 118 2.28 -3.72 3.32
N ILE A 119 2.09 -2.80 2.37
CA ILE A 119 2.22 -1.36 2.62
C ILE A 119 1.11 -0.85 3.50
N THR A 120 -0.15 -1.18 3.20
CA THR A 120 -1.27 -0.62 3.98
C THR A 120 -1.16 -1.04 5.45
N ALA A 121 -0.85 -2.32 5.71
CA ALA A 121 -0.64 -2.81 7.07
C ALA A 121 0.59 -2.16 7.74
N ALA A 122 1.75 -2.15 7.06
CA ALA A 122 2.98 -1.62 7.64
C ALA A 122 2.93 -0.10 7.88
N VAL A 123 2.29 0.67 7.01
CA VAL A 123 2.14 2.12 7.15
C VAL A 123 1.22 2.46 8.32
N THR A 124 0.07 1.79 8.45
CA THR A 124 -0.83 2.05 9.58
C THR A 124 -0.14 1.79 10.92
N VAL A 125 0.61 0.69 11.03
CA VAL A 125 1.32 0.39 12.27
C VAL A 125 2.51 1.33 12.48
N TYR A 126 3.28 1.63 11.43
CA TYR A 126 4.37 2.62 11.49
C TYR A 126 3.90 3.97 12.01
N ILE A 127 2.75 4.47 11.53
CA ILE A 127 2.20 5.75 12.01
C ILE A 127 1.86 5.66 13.51
N SER A 128 1.29 4.54 13.97
CA SER A 128 0.94 4.37 15.39
C SER A 128 2.15 4.22 16.32
N GLU A 129 3.27 3.67 15.82
CA GLU A 129 4.48 3.42 16.60
C GLU A 129 5.43 4.63 16.61
N GLU A 130 5.58 5.32 15.47
CA GLU A 130 6.60 6.36 15.29
C GLU A 130 6.05 7.79 15.40
N VAL A 131 4.75 8.01 15.24
CA VAL A 131 4.14 9.36 15.27
C VAL A 131 3.45 9.61 16.60
N SER A 132 3.67 10.79 17.18
CA SER A 132 2.99 11.18 18.41
C SER A 132 1.47 11.16 18.25
N PRO A 133 0.68 10.79 19.29
CA PRO A 133 -0.77 10.72 19.19
C PRO A 133 -1.44 12.02 18.72
N ALA A 134 -0.83 13.17 19.00
CA ALA A 134 -1.30 14.48 18.56
C ALA A 134 -1.19 14.70 17.04
N LEU A 135 -0.22 14.06 16.36
CA LEU A 135 0.03 14.20 14.92
C LEU A 135 -0.39 12.97 14.12
N ALA A 136 -0.59 11.82 14.76
CA ALA A 136 -0.94 10.56 14.11
C ALA A 136 -2.22 10.67 13.26
N GLY A 137 -3.23 11.42 13.74
CA GLY A 137 -4.46 11.68 12.98
C GLY A 137 -4.22 12.49 11.70
N ILE A 138 -3.33 13.49 11.75
CA ILE A 138 -2.96 14.30 10.58
C ILE A 138 -2.24 13.42 9.56
N VAL A 139 -1.21 12.67 9.98
CA VAL A 139 -0.43 11.80 9.09
C VAL A 139 -1.31 10.73 8.44
N THR A 140 -2.22 10.11 9.22
CA THR A 140 -3.17 9.13 8.70
C THR A 140 -4.14 9.76 7.70
N GLY A 141 -4.64 10.96 7.98
CA GLY A 141 -5.52 11.70 7.07
C GLY A 141 -4.83 12.00 5.73
N TYR A 142 -3.58 12.47 5.76
CA TYR A 142 -2.79 12.68 4.56
C TYR A 142 -2.51 11.36 3.80
N PHE A 143 -2.26 10.25 4.50
CA PHE A 143 -2.07 8.95 3.86
C PHE A 143 -3.34 8.48 3.13
N ILE A 144 -4.51 8.57 3.77
CA ILE A 144 -5.80 8.24 3.16
C ILE A 144 -6.12 9.17 1.97
N PHE A 145 -5.78 10.45 2.10
CA PHE A 145 -5.90 11.41 1.00
C PHE A 145 -5.02 11.00 -0.20
N GLY A 146 -3.75 10.64 0.06
CA GLY A 146 -2.83 10.14 -0.97
C GLY A 146 -3.36 8.91 -1.68
N ASN A 147 -3.86 7.92 -0.93
CA ASN A 147 -4.50 6.72 -1.48
C ASN A 147 -5.70 7.07 -2.37
N SER A 148 -6.61 7.92 -1.88
CA SER A 148 -7.81 8.33 -2.62
C SER A 148 -7.45 9.06 -3.92
N LEU A 149 -6.45 9.94 -3.85
CA LEU A 149 -5.93 10.66 -5.02
C LEU A 149 -5.24 9.70 -5.99
N GLY A 150 -4.52 8.69 -5.49
CA GLY A 150 -3.90 7.62 -6.27
C GLY A 150 -4.92 6.85 -7.08
N SER A 151 -5.97 6.32 -6.44
CA SER A 151 -7.01 5.55 -7.15
C SER A 151 -7.67 6.32 -8.29
N MET A 152 -7.92 7.63 -8.10
CA MET A 152 -8.52 8.48 -9.14
C MET A 152 -7.50 8.83 -10.24
N SER A 153 -6.33 9.33 -9.85
CA SER A 153 -5.30 9.76 -10.78
C SER A 153 -4.78 8.61 -11.64
N GLY A 154 -4.63 7.40 -11.09
CA GLY A 154 -4.20 6.22 -11.84
C GLY A 154 -5.14 5.86 -12.98
N ARG A 155 -6.45 5.88 -12.73
CA ARG A 155 -7.47 5.63 -13.78
C ARG A 155 -7.44 6.71 -14.84
N VAL A 156 -7.46 7.98 -14.44
CA VAL A 156 -7.47 9.12 -15.39
C VAL A 156 -6.20 9.12 -16.25
N PHE A 157 -5.04 8.97 -15.62
CA PHE A 157 -3.77 8.94 -16.31
C PHE A 157 -3.67 7.75 -17.29
N ALA A 158 -4.07 6.56 -16.87
CA ALA A 158 -4.10 5.38 -17.74
C ALA A 158 -5.05 5.60 -18.92
N THR A 159 -6.26 6.13 -18.70
CA THR A 159 -7.22 6.43 -19.77
C THR A 159 -6.68 7.39 -20.81
N LEU A 160 -6.09 8.51 -20.39
CA LEU A 160 -5.53 9.51 -21.31
C LEU A 160 -4.34 8.96 -22.11
N MET A 161 -3.53 8.10 -21.48
CA MET A 161 -2.37 7.49 -22.14
C MET A 161 -2.76 6.41 -23.14
N MET A 162 -3.85 5.67 -22.91
CA MET A 162 -4.29 4.60 -23.83
C MET A 162 -4.54 5.07 -25.27
N GLU A 163 -4.85 6.35 -25.48
CA GLU A 163 -5.05 6.93 -26.82
C GLU A 163 -3.72 7.17 -27.57
N HIS A 164 -2.61 7.27 -26.85
CA HIS A 164 -1.32 7.74 -27.39
C HIS A 164 -0.21 6.69 -27.33
N VAL A 165 -0.28 5.76 -26.38
CA VAL A 165 0.80 4.79 -26.11
C VAL A 165 0.26 3.37 -25.94
N SER A 166 1.12 2.38 -26.20
CA SER A 166 0.84 0.97 -25.93
C SER A 166 0.64 0.70 -24.44
N ILE A 167 -0.12 -0.36 -24.13
CA ILE A 167 -0.37 -0.83 -22.76
C ILE A 167 0.94 -1.12 -22.01
N ASP A 168 1.92 -1.69 -22.69
CA ASP A 168 3.22 -2.03 -22.10
C ASP A 168 3.94 -0.78 -21.57
N THR A 169 3.90 0.32 -22.33
CA THR A 169 4.47 1.62 -21.92
C THR A 169 3.79 2.15 -20.67
N ILE A 170 2.47 1.97 -20.53
CA ILE A 170 1.73 2.38 -19.34
C ILE A 170 2.22 1.58 -18.11
N PHE A 171 2.43 0.27 -18.26
CA PHE A 171 3.03 -0.54 -17.20
C PHE A 171 4.47 -0.17 -16.88
N PHE A 172 5.29 0.17 -17.89
CA PHE A 172 6.64 0.68 -17.66
C PHE A 172 6.65 1.98 -16.83
N ILE A 173 5.73 2.90 -17.12
CA ILE A 173 5.61 4.16 -16.38
C ILE A 173 5.22 3.91 -14.93
N PHE A 174 4.13 3.16 -14.67
CA PHE A 174 3.69 2.88 -13.31
C PHE A 174 4.71 2.06 -12.52
N GLY A 175 5.30 1.03 -13.13
CA GLY A 175 6.35 0.23 -12.50
C GLY A 175 7.59 1.07 -12.17
N GLY A 176 8.01 1.96 -13.06
CA GLY A 176 9.11 2.90 -12.83
C GLY A 176 8.82 3.87 -11.68
N VAL A 177 7.61 4.43 -11.61
CA VAL A 177 7.18 5.31 -10.51
C VAL A 177 7.19 4.57 -9.17
N LEU A 178 6.74 3.32 -9.12
CA LEU A 178 6.77 2.50 -7.90
C LEU A 178 8.21 2.23 -7.43
N ILE A 179 9.11 1.89 -8.34
CA ILE A 179 10.52 1.66 -7.99
C ILE A 179 11.18 2.95 -7.51
N ALA A 180 10.92 4.08 -8.18
CA ALA A 180 11.40 5.39 -7.75
C ALA A 180 10.88 5.73 -6.33
N MET A 181 9.62 5.42 -6.05
CA MET A 181 9.02 5.63 -4.74
C MET A 181 9.59 4.68 -3.68
N ALA A 182 9.88 3.42 -4.03
CA ALA A 182 10.58 2.49 -3.14
C ALA A 182 11.94 3.06 -2.74
N LEU A 183 12.70 3.57 -3.71
CA LEU A 183 13.99 4.22 -3.44
C LEU A 183 13.83 5.47 -2.57
N ALA A 184 12.81 6.29 -2.81
CA ALA A 184 12.51 7.44 -1.98
C ALA A 184 12.20 7.03 -0.52
N VAL A 185 11.38 6.00 -0.31
CA VAL A 185 11.12 5.44 1.03
C VAL A 185 12.41 4.96 1.68
N LYS A 186 13.28 4.27 0.94
CA LYS A 186 14.56 3.77 1.49
C LYS A 186 15.46 4.91 1.96
N LEU A 187 15.57 5.97 1.15
CA LEU A 187 16.47 7.11 1.37
C LEU A 187 15.97 8.07 2.44
N PHE A 188 14.67 8.41 2.42
CA PHE A 188 14.15 9.51 3.22
C PHE A 188 13.34 9.07 4.44
N LEU A 189 12.79 7.84 4.47
CA LEU A 189 12.08 7.38 5.66
C LEU A 189 13.12 7.07 6.75
N PRO A 190 13.08 7.70 7.93
CA PRO A 190 14.00 7.36 9.02
C PRO A 190 13.81 5.89 9.40
N THR A 191 14.89 5.18 9.70
CA THR A 191 14.81 3.80 10.19
C THR A 191 14.06 3.79 11.52
N SER A 192 12.95 3.04 11.59
CA SER A 192 12.19 2.85 12.84
C SER A 192 13.14 2.47 13.95
N ARG A 193 13.13 3.26 15.03
CA ARG A 193 14.02 3.07 16.17
C ARG A 193 13.26 2.35 17.27
N HIS A 194 12.99 1.05 17.11
CA HIS A 194 12.77 0.14 18.25
C HIS A 194 13.00 -1.33 17.84
N PRO A 195 14.10 -1.96 18.31
CA PRO A 195 14.29 -3.42 18.26
C PRO A 195 13.53 -4.19 19.36
N ASP A 196 12.86 -3.52 20.29
CA ASP A 196 12.25 -4.18 21.45
C ASP A 196 10.75 -3.90 21.52
N ILE A 197 9.95 -4.77 20.91
CA ILE A 197 8.58 -4.99 21.37
C ILE A 197 8.62 -6.34 22.08
N PRO A 198 8.31 -6.43 23.38
CA PRO A 198 8.07 -7.71 24.03
C PRO A 198 6.99 -8.43 23.22
N THR A 199 7.31 -9.65 22.81
CA THR A 199 6.38 -10.62 22.26
C THR A 199 5.03 -10.55 22.96
N VAL A 200 3.97 -10.34 22.17
CA VAL A 200 2.69 -11.03 22.31
C VAL A 200 2.09 -10.99 23.73
N CYS A 201 1.25 -9.99 24.00
CA CYS A 201 0.07 -10.26 24.82
C CYS A 201 -1.13 -10.41 23.87
N SER A 202 -1.12 -11.55 23.16
CA SER A 202 -2.33 -12.09 22.54
C SER A 202 -3.26 -12.50 23.67
N TYR A 203 -4.53 -12.10 23.56
CA TYR A 203 -5.62 -12.33 24.52
C TYR A 203 -5.42 -11.53 25.83
N THR A 204 -6.36 -10.69 26.28
CA THR A 204 -7.75 -11.08 26.42
C THR A 204 -8.67 -9.86 26.41
N PHE A 205 -9.75 -9.98 25.64
CA PHE A 205 -11.00 -9.21 25.72
C PHE A 205 -11.55 -9.04 27.15
N THR A 206 -11.00 -9.73 28.16
CA THR A 206 -11.47 -9.76 29.54
C THR A 206 -11.08 -8.54 30.38
N THR A 207 -10.01 -7.81 30.08
CA THR A 207 -9.63 -6.64 30.92
C THR A 207 -10.49 -5.41 30.64
N ALA A 208 -10.90 -5.21 29.37
CA ALA A 208 -11.88 -4.20 29.01
C ALA A 208 -13.27 -4.51 29.60
N TRP A 209 -13.68 -5.79 29.59
CA TRP A 209 -14.93 -6.22 30.21
C TRP A 209 -14.91 -6.12 31.74
N CYS A 210 -13.77 -6.41 32.39
CA CYS A 210 -13.59 -6.26 33.84
C CYS A 210 -13.66 -4.79 34.31
N SER A 211 -13.28 -3.84 33.44
CA SER A 211 -13.48 -2.40 33.69
C SER A 211 -14.95 -1.96 33.55
N VAL A 212 -15.76 -2.67 32.77
CA VAL A 212 -17.17 -2.36 32.54
C VAL A 212 -18.05 -3.01 33.61
N GLU A 213 -17.78 -4.27 33.99
CA GLU A 213 -18.50 -5.01 35.04
C GLU A 213 -18.43 -4.27 36.39
N ARG A 214 -17.27 -3.64 36.69
CA ARG A 214 -17.06 -2.88 37.94
C ARG A 214 -17.84 -1.56 38.01
N ARG A 215 -18.43 -1.10 36.90
CA ARG A 215 -19.27 0.11 36.83
C ARG A 215 -20.77 -0.15 36.94
N VAL A 216 -21.21 -1.41 36.86
CA VAL A 216 -22.64 -1.76 36.81
C VAL A 216 -23.12 -2.48 38.07
N GLY A 217 -22.22 -2.82 39.01
CA GLY A 217 -22.55 -3.47 40.27
C GLY A 217 -22.68 -2.51 41.47
N THR A 218 -23.72 -1.67 41.51
CA THR A 218 -24.25 -1.08 42.75
C THR A 218 -25.76 -1.00 42.68
N PHE A 219 -26.42 -2.04 43.18
CA PHE A 219 -27.66 -1.94 43.96
C PHE A 219 -27.34 -2.45 45.36
#